data_AF-A0AAW2V1D5-F1
#
_entry.id   AF-A0AAW2V1D5-F1
#
_cell.length_a   1.000
_cell.length_b   1.000
_cell.length_c   1.000
_cell.angle_alpha   90.00
_cell.angle_beta   90.00
_cell.angle_gamma   90.00
#
_symmetry.space_group_name_H-M   'P 1'
#
loop_
_entity.id
_entity.type
_entity.pdbx_description
1 polymer ?
#
loop_
_entity_poly.entity_id
_entity_poly.type
_entity_poly.pdbx_seq_one_letter_code
_entity_poly.pdbx_strand_id
1 'polypeptide(L)'
;VAISRGLNGIGLAIVTPAIQSLVADSTDDSNRGWLQLTGNLGSIIGGLVSVLIASTSFMGIPGWRIAFHLVGLLSVFIGIRLFSLILVFLSG
;
A
#
# COMPACT_ATOMS: atom_id res chain seq x y z
N VAL A 1 16.59 14.16 6.91
CA VAL A 1 16.42 13.62 5.53
C VAL A 1 17.20 12.32 5.31
N ALA A 2 18.47 12.18 5.71
CA ALA A 2 19.21 10.93 5.54
C ALA A 2 18.59 9.74 6.31
N ILE A 3 18.30 9.91 7.60
CA ILE A 3 17.70 8.87 8.45
C ILE A 3 16.30 8.46 7.93
N SER A 4 15.47 9.44 7.56
CA SER A 4 14.14 9.16 7.00
C SER A 4 14.19 8.42 5.65
N ARG A 5 15.20 8.67 4.81
CA ARG A 5 15.40 7.94 3.55
C ARG A 5 15.93 6.52 3.79
N GLY A 6 16.82 6.34 4.77
CA GLY A 6 17.31 5.02 5.18
C GLY A 6 16.19 4.13 5.73
N LEU A 7 15.37 4.65 6.64
CA LEU A 7 14.23 3.93 7.20
C LEU A 7 13.18 3.59 6.14
N ASN A 8 12.91 4.51 5.20
CA ASN A 8 11.99 4.25 4.09
C ASN A 8 12.52 3.15 3.14
N GLY A 9 13.84 3.14 2.86
CA GLY A 9 14.47 2.09 2.07
C GLY A 9 14.40 0.70 2.72
N ILE A 10 14.63 0.62 4.04
CA ILE A 10 14.48 -0.62 4.81
C ILE A 10 13.03 -1.10 4.77
N GLY A 11 12.07 -0.20 4.99
CA GLY A 11 10.64 -0.52 4.91
C GLY A 11 10.25 -1.09 3.54
N LEU A 12 10.72 -0.48 2.45
CA LEU A 12 10.47 -0.95 1.09
C LEU A 12 11.07 -2.36 0.85
N ALA A 13 12.29 -2.59 1.35
CA ALA A 13 12.99 -3.86 1.22
C ALA A 13 12.30 -5.02 1.96
N ILE A 14 11.57 -4.73 3.04
CA ILE A 14 10.80 -5.73 3.79
C ILE A 14 9.42 -5.94 3.17
N VAL A 15 8.73 -4.86 2.80
CA VAL A 15 7.34 -4.95 2.35
C VAL A 15 7.22 -5.67 1.00
N THR A 16 8.18 -5.44 0.11
CA THR A 16 8.15 -6.00 -1.25
C THR A 16 8.15 -7.54 -1.25
N PRO A 17 9.12 -8.22 -0.61
CA PRO A 17 9.12 -9.68 -0.53
C PRO A 17 7.95 -10.23 0.30
N ALA A 18 7.50 -9.52 1.34
CA ALA A 18 6.35 -9.96 2.14
C ALA A 18 5.04 -9.97 1.31
N ILE A 19 4.82 -8.97 0.45
CA ILE A 19 3.67 -8.93 -0.47
C ILE A 19 3.77 -10.05 -1.49
N GLN A 20 4.96 -10.29 -2.06
CA GLN A 20 5.16 -11.38 -3.02
C GLN A 20 4.92 -12.76 -2.38
N SER A 21 5.35 -12.97 -1.12
CA SER A 21 5.05 -14.18 -0.36
C SER A 21 3.55 -14.34 -0.11
N LEU A 22 2.87 -13.28 0.32
CA LEU A 22 1.42 -13.34 0.57
C LEU A 22 0.64 -13.65 -0.70
N VAL A 23 1.00 -13.05 -1.83
CA VAL A 23 0.37 -13.34 -3.12
C VAL A 23 0.68 -14.76 -3.56
N ALA A 24 1.92 -15.24 -3.37
CA ALA A 24 2.28 -16.62 -3.68
C ALA A 24 1.52 -17.64 -2.81
N ASP A 25 1.35 -17.36 -1.51
CA ASP A 25 0.66 -18.24 -0.56
C ASP A 25 -0.87 -18.22 -0.73
N SER A 26 -1.43 -17.14 -1.27
CA SER A 26 -2.88 -16.96 -1.43
C SER A 26 -3.43 -17.44 -2.79
N THR A 27 -2.58 -17.98 -3.67
CA THR A 27 -2.98 -18.28 -5.06
C THR A 27 -2.88 -19.76 -5.42
N ASP A 28 -4.02 -20.43 -5.53
CA ASP A 28 -4.15 -21.68 -6.30
C ASP A 28 -4.01 -21.40 -7.80
N ASP A 29 -3.45 -22.37 -8.55
CA ASP A 29 -3.02 -22.22 -9.95
C ASP A 29 -4.07 -21.66 -10.93
N SER A 30 -5.36 -21.71 -10.59
CA SER A 30 -6.45 -21.15 -11.42
C SER A 30 -6.66 -19.64 -11.31
N ASN A 31 -6.17 -18.97 -10.25
CA ASN A 31 -6.46 -17.53 -9.98
C ASN A 31 -5.24 -16.60 -10.15
N ARG A 32 -4.08 -17.13 -10.55
CA ARG A 32 -2.83 -16.37 -10.79
C ARG A 32 -3.00 -15.20 -11.76
N GLY A 33 -3.79 -15.39 -12.82
CA GLY A 33 -4.05 -14.36 -13.83
C GLY A 33 -4.84 -13.16 -13.30
N TRP A 34 -5.85 -13.39 -12.45
CA TRP A 34 -6.68 -12.31 -11.90
C TRP A 34 -5.93 -11.49 -10.85
N LEU A 35 -5.15 -12.13 -9.99
CA LEU A 35 -4.31 -11.41 -9.02
C LEU A 35 -3.23 -10.56 -9.71
N GLN A 36 -2.63 -11.06 -10.78
CA GLN A 36 -1.65 -10.28 -11.54
C GLN A 36 -2.29 -9.15 -12.35
N LEU A 37 -3.50 -9.35 -12.87
CA LEU A 37 -4.29 -8.30 -13.50
C LEU A 37 -4.63 -7.19 -12.49
N THR A 38 -5.17 -7.54 -11.32
CA THR A 38 -5.49 -6.59 -10.25
C THR A 38 -4.24 -5.89 -9.73
N GLY A 39 -3.13 -6.61 -9.56
CA GLY A 39 -1.85 -6.04 -9.15
C GLY A 39 -1.29 -5.05 -10.17
N ASN A 40 -1.33 -5.38 -11.45
CA ASN A 40 -0.87 -4.49 -12.52
C ASN A 40 -1.78 -3.27 -12.68
N LEU A 41 -3.10 -3.45 -12.59
CA LEU A 41 -4.06 -2.35 -12.60
C LEU A 41 -3.86 -1.43 -11.39
N GLY A 42 -3.69 -1.99 -10.20
CA GLY A 42 -3.40 -1.24 -8.98
C GLY A 42 -2.09 -0.46 -9.06
N SER A 43 -1.05 -1.03 -9.68
CA SER A 43 0.23 -0.36 -9.91
C SER A 43 0.11 0.81 -10.89
N ILE A 44 -0.62 0.63 -12.00
CA ILE A 44 -0.86 1.68 -13.00
C ILE A 44 -1.69 2.83 -12.39
N ILE A 45 -2.81 2.50 -11.73
CA ILE A 45 -3.70 3.50 -11.13
C ILE A 45 -2.98 4.19 -9.96
N GLY A 46 -2.32 3.44 -9.08
CA GLY A 46 -1.55 3.98 -7.96
C GLY A 46 -0.39 4.86 -8.40
N GLY A 47 0.32 4.47 -9.47
CA GLY A 47 1.38 5.27 -10.08
C GLY A 47 0.86 6.58 -10.66
N LEU A 48 -0.24 6.53 -11.42
CA LEU A 48 -0.89 7.73 -11.97
C LEU A 48 -1.38 8.67 -10.87
N VAL A 49 -2.06 8.14 -9.85
CA VAL A 49 -2.53 8.92 -8.69
C VAL A 49 -1.34 9.52 -7.92
N SER A 50 -0.26 8.76 -7.71
CA SER A 50 0.95 9.26 -7.06
C SER A 50 1.60 10.40 -7.83
N VAL A 51 1.67 10.31 -9.16
CA VAL A 51 2.25 11.37 -10.01
C VAL A 51 1.37 12.62 -9.99
N LEU A 52 0.05 12.46 -10.07
CA LEU A 52 -0.90 13.57 -10.00
C LEU A 52 -0.86 14.27 -8.63
N ILE A 53 -0.79 13.50 -7.53
CA ILE A 53 -0.68 14.06 -6.17
C ILE A 53 0.68 14.70 -5.92
N ALA A 54 1.76 14.17 -6.51
CA ALA A 54 3.08 14.79 -6.41
C ALA A 54 3.16 16.13 -7.16
N SER A 55 2.43 16.28 -8.28
CA SER A 55 2.41 17.50 -9.09
C SER A 55 1.41 18.55 -8.62
N THR A 56 0.36 18.17 -7.87
CA THR A 56 -0.51 19.15 -7.20
C THR A 56 0.16 19.74 -5.96
N SER A 57 0.53 21.03 -6.06
CA SER A 57 0.88 21.86 -4.91
C SER A 57 -0.38 22.57 -4.44
N PHE A 58 -0.96 22.10 -3.34
CA PHE A 58 -2.10 22.77 -2.73
C PHE A 58 -1.57 23.85 -1.79
N MET A 59 -1.88 25.13 -2.08
CA MET A 59 -1.75 26.22 -1.11
C MET A 59 -0.32 26.51 -0.59
N GLY A 60 0.73 26.24 -1.39
CA GLY A 60 2.13 26.45 -1.00
C GLY A 60 2.74 25.34 -0.13
N ILE A 61 1.97 24.29 0.18
CA ILE A 61 2.46 23.08 0.85
C ILE A 61 2.84 22.06 -0.24
N PRO A 62 4.05 21.48 -0.20
CA PRO A 62 4.46 20.51 -1.20
C PRO A 62 3.65 19.21 -1.04
N GLY A 63 3.05 18.75 -2.15
CA GLY A 63 2.07 17.66 -2.20
C GLY A 63 2.52 16.34 -1.56
N TRP A 64 3.82 16.08 -1.48
CA TRP A 64 4.37 14.90 -0.80
C TRP A 64 3.99 14.83 0.69
N ARG A 65 3.84 15.96 1.39
CA ARG A 65 3.43 15.95 2.82
C ARG A 65 1.97 15.55 2.98
N ILE A 66 1.11 16.02 2.07
CA ILE A 66 -0.32 15.69 2.05
C ILE A 66 -0.48 14.20 1.68
N ALA A 67 0.29 13.72 0.71
CA ALA A 67 0.33 12.31 0.34
C ALA A 67 0.68 11.40 1.54
N PHE A 68 1.66 11.76 2.36
CA PHE A 68 2.00 11.00 3.56
C PHE A 68 0.85 10.90 4.57
N HIS A 69 0.13 11.99 4.80
CA HIS A 69 -1.01 11.98 5.72
C HIS A 69 -2.17 11.15 5.16
N LEU A 70 -2.41 11.24 3.86
CA LEU A 70 -3.47 10.50 3.17
C LEU A 70 -3.18 8.98 3.19
N VAL A 71 -1.95 8.57 2.87
CA VAL A 71 -1.50 7.17 2.97
C VAL A 71 -1.53 6.67 4.42
N GLY A 72 -1.11 7.50 5.38
CA GLY A 72 -1.18 7.18 6.81
C GLY A 72 -2.61 6.91 7.29
N LEU A 73 -3.56 7.78 6.93
CA LEU A 73 -4.98 7.60 7.24
C LEU A 73 -5.56 6.33 6.60
N LEU A 74 -5.25 6.09 5.32
CA LEU A 74 -5.71 4.89 4.62
C LEU A 74 -5.19 3.61 5.28
N SER A 75 -3.92 3.61 5.69
CA SER A 75 -3.26 2.49 6.38
C SER A 75 -3.94 2.18 7.71
N VAL A 76 -4.24 3.21 8.52
CA VAL A 76 -4.98 3.03 9.78
C VAL A 76 -6.37 2.46 9.52
N PHE A 77 -7.07 2.96 8.50
CA PHE A 77 -8.41 2.47 8.17
C PHE A 77 -8.42 1.00 7.78
N ILE A 78 -7.49 0.59 6.90
CA ILE A 78 -7.33 -0.81 6.48
C ILE A 78 -6.93 -1.68 7.67
N GLY A 79 -6.01 -1.21 8.52
CA GLY A 79 -5.59 -1.91 9.73
C GLY A 79 -6.75 -2.18 10.70
N ILE A 80 -7.62 -1.19 10.92
CA ILE A 80 -8.82 -1.35 11.76
C ILE A 80 -9.76 -2.40 11.14
N ARG A 81 -9.96 -2.38 9.82
CA ARG A 81 -10.84 -3.35 9.13
C ARG A 81 -10.28 -4.78 9.22
N LEU A 82 -8.98 -4.95 9.03
CA LEU A 82 -8.32 -6.26 9.17
C LEU A 82 -8.36 -6.76 10.61
N PHE A 83 -8.07 -5.90 11.59
CA PHE A 83 -8.13 -6.25 13.01
C PHE A 83 -9.56 -6.63 13.43
N SER A 84 -10.56 -5.85 13.02
CA SER A 84 -11.97 -6.18 13.27
C SER A 84 -12.39 -7.49 12.62
N LEU A 85 -11.92 -7.77 11.40
CA LEU A 85 -12.21 -9.02 10.70
C LEU A 85 -11.62 -10.22 11.45
N ILE A 86 -10.36 -10.12 11.87
CA ILE A 86 -9.68 -11.14 12.69
C ILE A 86 -10.42 -11.41 14.00
N LEU A 87 -10.89 -10.36 14.68
CA LEU A 87 -11.67 -10.53 15.92
C LEU A 87 -12.99 -11.27 15.68
N VAL A 88 -13.67 -11.01 14.56
CA VAL A 88 -14.90 -11.74 14.18
C VAL A 88 -14.60 -13.23 13.99
N PHE A 89 -13.52 -13.58 13.29
CA PHE A 89 -13.11 -14.97 13.08
C PHE A 89 -12.70 -15.69 14.37
N LEU A 90 -12.14 -14.98 15.36
CA LEU A 90 -11.77 -15.55 16.65
C LEU A 90 -12.97 -15.73 17.61
N SER A 91 -14.09 -15.07 17.35
CA SER A 91 -15.31 -15.15 18.17
C SER A 91 -16.33 -16.21 17.71
N GLY A 92 -16.07 -16.84 16.56
CA GLY A 92 -16.93 -17.86 15.94
C GLY A 92 -16.43 -19.28 16.13
#